data_AF-A0A3B8W4I8-F1
#
_entry.id   AF-A0A3B8W4I8-F1
#
_cell.length_a   1.000
_cell.length_b   1.000
_cell.length_c   1.000
_cell.angle_alpha   90.00
_cell.angle_beta   90.00
_cell.angle_gamma   90.00
#
_symmetry.space_group_name_H-M   'P 1'
#
loop_
_entity.id
_entity.type
_entity.pdbx_description
1 polymer ?
#
loop_
_entity_poly.entity_id
_entity_poly.type
_entity_poly.pdbx_seq_one_letter_code
_entity_poly.pdbx_strand_id
1 'polypeptide(L)'
;MRKGIIATVLGAAAVLAGCKAGGDYQGLEYAPNMYHSVAYEPLSQITDESAGTIVNSLDNGRGEYFNSNKYNPYAMNLREPAPNTVKRDPRGWLPYRGKRIAKDSIPAYTAKLSNPLRRDTAQVAAYLEQGKVLYVSQCQHCHGKTGAAESKIAQNYALGVANLKAENYLGITEGHIFHVITFGAGNMLPHGSQVSPDDRWKIAMYVKQLQSK
;
A
#
# COMPACT_ATOMS: atom_id res chain seq x y z
N MET A 1 -53.84 -10.06 -35.99
CA MET A 1 -52.39 -9.98 -36.32
C MET A 1 -51.67 -8.80 -35.63
N ARG A 2 -52.14 -7.54 -35.70
CA ARG A 2 -51.43 -6.38 -35.12
C ARG A 2 -51.16 -6.41 -33.60
N LYS A 3 -52.09 -6.92 -32.78
CA LYS A 3 -51.92 -6.99 -31.31
C LYS A 3 -50.84 -7.99 -30.86
N GLY A 4 -50.68 -9.11 -31.58
CA GLY A 4 -49.63 -10.08 -31.32
C GLY A 4 -48.24 -9.52 -31.63
N ILE A 5 -48.10 -8.83 -32.75
CA ILE A 5 -46.84 -8.19 -33.16
C ILE A 5 -46.39 -7.12 -32.15
N ILE A 6 -47.32 -6.30 -31.65
CA ILE A 6 -47.01 -5.28 -30.63
C ILE A 6 -46.54 -5.94 -29.31
N ALA A 7 -47.20 -7.01 -28.87
CA ALA A 7 -46.79 -7.75 -27.68
C ALA A 7 -45.41 -8.41 -27.85
N THR A 8 -45.10 -8.96 -29.02
CA THR A 8 -43.78 -9.53 -29.33
C THR A 8 -42.69 -8.46 -29.37
N VAL A 9 -42.97 -7.30 -29.95
CA VAL A 9 -42.01 -6.17 -30.02
C VAL A 9 -41.75 -5.58 -28.63
N LEU A 10 -42.78 -5.40 -27.81
CA LEU A 10 -42.62 -4.92 -26.42
C LEU A 10 -41.87 -5.94 -25.56
N GLY A 11 -42.15 -7.24 -25.73
CA GLY A 11 -41.42 -8.31 -25.04
C GLY A 11 -39.94 -8.36 -25.44
N ALA A 12 -39.63 -8.26 -26.73
CA ALA A 12 -38.25 -8.24 -27.21
C ALA A 12 -37.48 -6.99 -26.71
N ALA A 13 -38.13 -5.82 -26.69
CA ALA A 13 -37.54 -4.59 -26.16
C ALA A 13 -37.24 -4.69 -24.65
N ALA A 14 -38.11 -5.33 -23.86
CA ALA A 14 -37.90 -5.55 -22.43
C ALA A 14 -36.72 -6.50 -22.16
N VAL A 15 -36.55 -7.55 -22.96
CA VAL A 15 -35.40 -8.48 -22.85
C VAL A 15 -34.09 -7.76 -23.18
N LEU A 16 -34.06 -6.95 -24.24
CA LEU A 16 -32.87 -6.18 -24.64
C LEU A 16 -32.50 -5.10 -23.61
N ALA A 17 -33.48 -4.50 -22.92
CA ALA A 17 -33.24 -3.53 -21.86
C ALA A 17 -32.85 -4.15 -20.51
N GLY A 18 -33.17 -5.45 -20.30
CA GLY A 18 -32.89 -6.17 -19.06
C GLY A 18 -31.43 -6.62 -18.90
N CYS A 19 -30.72 -6.86 -20.01
CA CYS A 19 -29.30 -7.25 -20.00
C CYS A 19 -28.37 -6.03 -19.96
N LYS A 20 -28.56 -5.14 -18.98
CA LYS A 20 -27.66 -4.00 -18.74
C LYS A 20 -26.80 -4.28 -17.52
N ALA A 21 -25.49 -4.09 -17.65
CA ALA A 21 -24.59 -4.08 -16.50
C ALA A 21 -25.08 -3.04 -15.47
N GLY A 22 -25.07 -3.40 -14.19
CA GLY A 22 -25.56 -2.53 -13.13
C GLY A 22 -25.57 -3.20 -11.75
N GLY A 23 -25.33 -2.41 -10.70
CA GLY A 23 -25.16 -2.94 -9.35
C GLY A 23 -24.01 -3.96 -9.30
N ASP A 24 -24.32 -5.16 -8.81
CA ASP A 24 -23.37 -6.27 -8.70
C ASP A 24 -23.20 -7.07 -10.00
N TYR A 25 -24.00 -6.77 -11.03
CA TYR A 25 -23.91 -7.42 -12.33
C TYR A 25 -22.93 -6.68 -13.25
N GLN A 26 -21.78 -7.28 -13.49
CA GLN A 26 -20.69 -6.71 -14.31
C GLN A 26 -21.02 -6.67 -15.82
N GLY A 27 -22.08 -7.35 -16.26
CA GLY A 27 -22.47 -7.44 -17.67
C GLY A 27 -22.04 -8.75 -18.33
N LEU A 28 -22.25 -8.83 -19.64
CA LEU A 28 -21.73 -9.90 -20.48
C LEU A 28 -20.39 -9.47 -21.08
N GLU A 29 -19.42 -10.38 -21.07
CA GLU A 29 -18.11 -10.20 -21.67
C GLU A 29 -18.07 -10.89 -23.04
N TYR A 30 -17.53 -10.21 -24.06
CA TYR A 30 -17.27 -10.82 -25.37
C TYR A 30 -15.87 -11.42 -25.40
N ALA A 31 -15.74 -12.71 -25.73
CA ALA A 31 -14.46 -13.43 -25.73
C ALA A 31 -13.69 -13.34 -24.38
N PRO A 32 -14.30 -13.81 -23.28
CA PRO A 32 -13.81 -13.58 -21.92
C PRO A 32 -12.43 -14.20 -21.60
N ASN A 33 -12.00 -15.21 -22.35
CA ASN A 33 -10.67 -15.83 -22.28
C ASN A 33 -9.51 -14.84 -22.51
N MET A 34 -9.77 -13.67 -23.11
CA MET A 34 -8.76 -12.63 -23.32
C MET A 34 -8.65 -11.63 -22.17
N TYR A 35 -9.60 -11.61 -21.23
CA TYR A 35 -9.62 -10.66 -20.11
C TYR A 35 -9.13 -11.28 -18.79
N HIS A 36 -9.28 -12.59 -18.64
CA HIS A 36 -8.86 -13.32 -17.45
C HIS A 36 -7.51 -13.98 -17.70
N SER A 37 -6.53 -13.66 -16.86
CA SER A 37 -5.20 -14.24 -16.95
C SER A 37 -5.22 -15.70 -16.49
N VAL A 38 -4.71 -16.61 -17.33
CA VAL A 38 -4.41 -17.99 -16.91
C VAL A 38 -3.24 -18.03 -15.89
N ALA A 39 -2.35 -17.05 -15.96
CA ALA A 39 -1.24 -16.90 -15.02
C ALA A 39 -1.69 -16.38 -13.65
N TYR A 40 -0.86 -16.62 -12.63
CA TYR A 40 -1.07 -16.06 -11.30
C TYR A 40 -0.83 -14.55 -11.29
N GLU A 41 -1.90 -13.79 -11.18
CA GLU A 41 -1.84 -12.35 -10.91
C GLU A 41 -1.68 -12.08 -9.41
N PRO A 42 -0.78 -11.18 -8.97
CA PRO A 42 -0.47 -11.01 -7.55
C PRO A 42 -1.67 -10.67 -6.67
N LEU A 43 -2.60 -9.87 -7.18
CA LEU A 43 -3.75 -9.35 -6.42
C LEU A 43 -5.11 -9.88 -6.92
N SER A 44 -5.10 -10.87 -7.82
CA SER A 44 -6.33 -11.55 -8.26
C SER A 44 -6.52 -12.84 -7.48
N GLN A 45 -7.77 -13.12 -7.11
CA GLN A 45 -8.13 -14.29 -6.33
C GLN A 45 -9.53 -14.80 -6.73
N ILE A 46 -9.58 -15.61 -7.79
CA ILE A 46 -10.79 -16.33 -8.20
C ILE A 46 -10.70 -17.72 -7.59
N THR A 47 -11.52 -17.95 -6.55
CA THR A 47 -11.52 -19.19 -5.76
C THR A 47 -12.47 -20.26 -6.31
N ASP A 48 -13.42 -19.87 -7.15
CA ASP A 48 -14.35 -20.79 -7.82
C ASP A 48 -13.62 -21.59 -8.90
N GLU A 49 -13.47 -22.90 -8.67
CA GLU A 49 -12.81 -23.81 -9.62
C GLU A 49 -13.60 -24.03 -10.90
N SER A 50 -14.89 -23.67 -10.93
CA SER A 50 -15.74 -23.76 -12.11
C SER A 50 -15.75 -22.48 -12.96
N ALA A 51 -15.12 -21.41 -12.49
CA ALA A 51 -15.12 -20.12 -13.17
C ALA A 51 -14.48 -20.21 -14.57
N GLY A 52 -15.27 -19.94 -15.61
CA GLY A 52 -14.82 -20.06 -17.00
C GLY A 52 -14.95 -21.45 -17.62
N THR A 53 -15.65 -22.40 -16.98
CA THR A 53 -15.84 -23.76 -17.54
C THR A 53 -16.49 -23.76 -18.93
N ILE A 54 -17.46 -22.87 -19.16
CA ILE A 54 -18.23 -22.78 -20.42
C ILE A 54 -17.40 -22.37 -21.64
N VAL A 55 -16.22 -21.80 -21.41
CA VAL A 55 -15.32 -21.26 -22.44
C VAL A 55 -13.91 -21.84 -22.28
N ASN A 56 -13.78 -22.91 -21.49
CA ASN A 56 -12.51 -23.47 -21.11
C ASN A 56 -11.78 -24.12 -22.30
N SER A 57 -10.55 -23.67 -22.53
CA SER A 57 -9.65 -24.18 -23.55
C SER A 57 -8.50 -25.04 -22.99
N LEU A 58 -8.39 -25.17 -21.67
CA LEU A 58 -7.18 -25.68 -21.00
C LEU A 58 -7.14 -27.20 -20.75
N ASP A 59 -8.22 -27.95 -21.02
CA ASP A 59 -8.38 -29.40 -20.81
C ASP A 59 -7.70 -29.97 -19.54
N ASN A 60 -7.75 -29.21 -18.45
CA ASN A 60 -7.04 -29.48 -17.20
C ASN A 60 -7.99 -29.78 -16.03
N GLY A 61 -9.28 -29.99 -16.32
CA GLY A 61 -10.32 -30.32 -15.34
C GLY A 61 -10.77 -29.16 -14.44
N ARG A 62 -10.40 -27.91 -14.75
CA ARG A 62 -10.74 -26.70 -13.96
C ARG A 62 -11.17 -25.57 -14.89
N GLY A 63 -11.99 -24.65 -14.42
CA GLY A 63 -12.41 -23.47 -15.17
C GLY A 63 -11.22 -22.55 -15.50
N GLU A 64 -11.24 -21.96 -16.69
CA GLU A 64 -10.13 -21.17 -17.23
C GLU A 64 -9.78 -19.93 -16.38
N TYR A 65 -10.72 -19.42 -15.59
CA TYR A 65 -10.54 -18.21 -14.78
C TYR A 65 -10.12 -18.50 -13.36
N PHE A 66 -10.15 -19.78 -12.96
CA PHE A 66 -9.59 -20.14 -11.67
C PHE A 66 -8.10 -19.76 -11.66
N ASN A 67 -7.71 -18.90 -10.73
CA ASN A 67 -6.33 -18.44 -10.63
C ASN A 67 -5.81 -18.36 -9.19
N SER A 68 -6.52 -18.94 -8.21
CA SER A 68 -6.07 -18.92 -6.81
C SER A 68 -5.01 -19.99 -6.53
N ASN A 69 -4.02 -19.68 -5.69
CA ASN A 69 -3.04 -20.67 -5.27
C ASN A 69 -3.55 -21.51 -4.08
N LYS A 70 -4.10 -22.70 -4.37
CA LYS A 70 -4.62 -23.64 -3.35
C LYS A 70 -3.60 -24.11 -2.30
N TYR A 71 -2.31 -23.95 -2.57
CA TYR A 71 -1.23 -24.36 -1.66
C TYR A 71 -0.82 -23.25 -0.68
N ASN A 72 -1.39 -22.05 -0.81
CA ASN A 72 -1.20 -20.96 0.13
C ASN A 72 -2.36 -20.95 1.16
N PRO A 73 -2.13 -20.81 2.48
CA PRO A 73 -3.20 -20.89 3.49
C PRO A 73 -4.39 -19.95 3.29
N TYR A 74 -4.20 -18.86 2.55
CA TYR A 74 -5.23 -17.86 2.26
C TYR A 74 -5.70 -17.88 0.79
N ALA A 75 -5.32 -18.89 0.02
CA ALA A 75 -5.57 -19.00 -1.43
C ALA A 75 -5.08 -17.80 -2.28
N MET A 76 -4.26 -16.92 -1.70
CA MET A 76 -3.65 -15.78 -2.39
C MET A 76 -2.50 -16.24 -3.29
N ASN A 77 -2.26 -15.54 -4.39
CA ASN A 77 -1.11 -15.78 -5.25
C ASN A 77 0.21 -15.26 -4.64
N LEU A 78 0.13 -14.23 -3.78
CA LEU A 78 1.25 -13.73 -3.00
C LEU A 78 1.62 -14.69 -1.87
N ARG A 79 2.87 -15.17 -1.88
CA ARG A 79 3.46 -15.94 -0.78
C ARG A 79 4.33 -15.05 0.10
N GLU A 80 4.37 -15.36 1.39
CA GLU A 80 5.36 -14.76 2.27
C GLU A 80 6.77 -15.19 1.83
N PRO A 81 7.74 -14.25 1.75
CA PRO A 81 9.12 -14.59 1.45
C PRO A 81 9.71 -15.40 2.60
N ALA A 82 10.67 -16.28 2.29
CA ALA A 82 11.36 -17.06 3.31
C ALA A 82 11.98 -16.14 4.40
N PRO A 83 11.93 -16.52 5.69
CA PRO A 83 12.45 -15.70 6.77
C PRO A 83 13.91 -15.29 6.53
N ASN A 84 14.24 -14.04 6.86
CA ASN A 84 15.59 -13.47 6.72
C ASN A 84 16.14 -13.36 5.28
N THR A 85 15.29 -13.52 4.25
CA THR A 85 15.71 -13.26 2.87
C THR A 85 16.08 -11.79 2.67
N VAL A 86 17.24 -11.53 2.08
CA VAL A 86 17.71 -10.18 1.74
C VAL A 86 17.64 -10.01 0.22
N LYS A 87 16.83 -9.05 -0.24
CA LYS A 87 16.79 -8.69 -1.66
C LYS A 87 18.06 -7.93 -2.05
N ARG A 88 18.49 -8.08 -3.30
CA ARG A 88 19.52 -7.21 -3.88
C ARG A 88 18.97 -5.79 -4.02
N ASP A 89 19.72 -4.82 -3.54
CA ASP A 89 19.36 -3.40 -3.59
C ASP A 89 20.38 -2.63 -4.45
N PRO A 90 19.97 -1.75 -5.38
CA PRO A 90 20.91 -0.98 -6.21
C PRO A 90 21.90 -0.12 -5.40
N ARG A 91 21.55 0.30 -4.18
CA ARG A 91 22.44 1.06 -3.29
C ARG A 91 23.32 0.17 -2.42
N GLY A 92 23.16 -1.15 -2.51
CA GLY A 92 23.85 -2.11 -1.66
C GLY A 92 23.48 -1.99 -0.19
N TRP A 93 22.34 -1.38 0.15
CA TRP A 93 21.94 -1.23 1.54
C TRP A 93 21.47 -2.56 2.10
N LEU A 94 22.03 -2.94 3.24
CA LEU A 94 21.43 -3.99 4.04
C LEU A 94 20.10 -3.48 4.62
N PRO A 95 19.06 -4.32 4.66
CA PRO A 95 17.80 -3.93 5.25
C PRO A 95 18.02 -3.51 6.71
N TYR A 96 17.36 -2.43 7.13
CA TYR A 96 17.34 -2.00 8.52
C TYR A 96 16.46 -2.94 9.34
N ARG A 97 16.93 -4.18 9.50
CA ARG A 97 16.27 -5.31 10.15
C ARG A 97 17.37 -6.14 10.80
N GLY A 98 17.30 -6.32 12.10
CA GLY A 98 18.21 -7.19 12.83
C GLY A 98 17.61 -7.57 14.17
N LYS A 99 17.90 -8.79 14.65
CA LYS A 99 17.42 -9.28 15.97
C LYS A 99 17.75 -8.34 17.14
N ARG A 100 18.75 -7.46 16.95
CA ARG A 100 19.18 -6.48 17.95
C ARG A 100 18.48 -5.12 17.83
N ILE A 101 17.84 -4.81 16.69
CA ILE A 101 17.13 -3.54 16.47
C ILE A 101 15.68 -3.73 16.90
N ALA A 102 15.42 -3.60 18.19
CA ALA A 102 14.07 -3.64 18.74
C ALA A 102 13.39 -2.27 18.62
N LYS A 103 12.05 -2.28 18.49
CA LYS A 103 11.18 -1.09 18.50
C LYS A 103 11.50 -0.13 19.64
N ASP A 104 11.80 -0.66 20.82
CA ASP A 104 12.00 0.13 22.03
C ASP A 104 13.45 0.55 22.26
N SER A 105 14.38 0.11 21.40
CA SER A 105 15.81 0.43 21.52
C SER A 105 16.22 1.70 20.76
N ILE A 106 15.32 2.68 20.65
CA ILE A 106 15.51 3.85 19.80
C ILE A 106 16.85 4.58 20.09
N PRO A 107 17.20 4.94 21.35
CA PRO A 107 18.39 5.75 21.59
C PRO A 107 19.71 5.05 21.21
N ALA A 108 19.80 3.74 21.46
CA ALA A 108 21.04 2.98 21.28
C ALA A 108 21.44 2.84 19.79
N TYR A 109 20.46 2.77 18.89
CA TYR A 109 20.71 2.56 17.45
C TYR A 109 20.66 3.84 16.63
N THR A 110 19.95 4.87 17.09
CA THR A 110 19.67 6.07 16.28
C THR A 110 20.68 7.19 16.49
N ALA A 111 21.38 7.21 17.62
CA ALA A 111 22.43 8.20 17.89
C ALA A 111 23.62 8.08 16.91
N LYS A 112 23.90 6.87 16.41
CA LYS A 112 24.99 6.59 15.47
C LYS A 112 24.54 6.59 14.01
N LEU A 113 23.24 6.67 13.76
CA LEU A 113 22.67 6.57 12.42
C LEU A 113 22.62 7.96 11.78
N SER A 114 23.40 8.15 10.72
CA SER A 114 23.39 9.34 9.89
C SER A 114 22.63 9.08 8.60
N ASN A 115 21.95 10.10 8.11
CA ASN A 115 21.22 10.00 6.85
C ASN A 115 22.19 9.96 5.67
N PRO A 116 22.25 8.85 4.91
CA PRO A 116 23.19 8.71 3.81
C PRO A 116 22.89 9.67 2.64
N LEU A 117 21.64 10.11 2.49
CA LEU A 117 21.21 11.02 1.41
C LEU A 117 21.81 12.42 1.54
N ARG A 118 22.26 12.81 2.74
CA ARG A 118 22.92 14.11 2.95
C ARG A 118 24.32 14.19 2.34
N ARG A 119 24.92 13.06 1.93
CA ARG A 119 26.24 13.03 1.30
C ARG A 119 26.21 13.60 -0.12
N ASP A 120 25.08 13.47 -0.81
CA ASP A 120 24.86 14.06 -2.12
C ASP A 120 24.28 15.47 -1.96
N THR A 121 25.16 16.43 -1.71
CA THR A 121 24.79 17.82 -1.39
C THR A 121 24.02 18.49 -2.52
N ALA A 122 24.26 18.09 -3.78
CA ALA A 122 23.55 18.63 -4.94
C ALA A 122 22.06 18.25 -4.94
N GLN A 123 21.72 17.07 -4.40
CA GLN A 123 20.35 16.55 -4.41
C GLN A 123 19.54 16.86 -3.15
N VAL A 124 20.15 17.43 -2.11
CA VAL A 124 19.50 17.70 -0.81
C VAL A 124 18.21 18.51 -0.96
N ALA A 125 18.20 19.54 -1.80
CA ALA A 125 17.00 20.35 -2.05
C ALA A 125 15.88 19.52 -2.70
N ALA A 126 16.21 18.70 -3.69
CA ALA A 126 15.26 17.80 -4.34
C ALA A 126 14.72 16.74 -3.35
N TYR A 127 15.57 16.20 -2.48
CA TYR A 127 15.16 15.26 -1.44
C TYR A 127 14.21 15.88 -0.41
N LEU A 128 14.40 17.14 -0.04
CA LEU A 128 13.49 17.85 0.85
C LEU A 128 12.10 18.04 0.22
N GLU A 129 12.02 18.44 -1.05
CA GLU A 129 10.74 18.57 -1.75
C GLU A 129 10.04 17.21 -1.91
N GLN A 130 10.78 16.14 -2.21
CA GLN A 130 10.21 14.79 -2.20
C GLN A 130 9.74 14.38 -0.79
N GLY A 131 10.53 14.69 0.24
CA GLY A 131 10.19 14.45 1.65
C GLY A 131 8.90 15.14 2.06
N LYS A 132 8.65 16.35 1.56
CA LYS A 132 7.39 17.09 1.74
C LYS A 132 6.21 16.36 1.12
N VAL A 133 6.31 15.92 -0.13
CA VAL A 133 5.24 15.16 -0.81
C VAL A 133 4.91 13.87 -0.04
N LEU A 134 5.94 13.16 0.40
CA LEU A 134 5.81 11.94 1.20
C LEU A 134 5.17 12.23 2.56
N TYR A 135 5.57 13.30 3.25
CA TYR A 135 4.96 13.70 4.52
C TYR A 135 3.48 14.05 4.35
N VAL A 136 3.12 14.79 3.31
CA VAL A 136 1.72 15.16 3.02
C VAL A 136 0.86 13.91 2.82
N SER A 137 1.36 12.91 2.10
CA SER A 137 0.61 11.69 1.79
C SER A 137 0.58 10.66 2.91
N GLN A 138 1.63 10.56 3.74
CA GLN A 138 1.79 9.48 4.71
C GLN A 138 1.69 9.91 6.18
N CYS A 139 1.91 11.19 6.49
CA CYS A 139 2.13 11.65 7.87
C CYS A 139 1.18 12.78 8.29
N GLN A 140 0.86 13.71 7.37
CA GLN A 140 0.06 14.91 7.64
C GLN A 140 -1.32 14.59 8.21
N HIS A 141 -1.93 13.48 7.79
CA HIS A 141 -3.27 13.10 8.24
C HIS A 141 -3.37 12.96 9.76
N CYS A 142 -2.28 12.57 10.43
CA CYS A 142 -2.20 12.48 11.89
C CYS A 142 -1.42 13.67 12.47
N HIS A 143 -0.21 13.95 12.00
CA HIS A 143 0.67 14.97 12.60
C HIS A 143 0.34 16.41 12.19
N GLY A 144 -0.56 16.62 11.23
CA GLY A 144 -0.93 17.93 10.71
C GLY A 144 0.07 18.49 9.70
N LYS A 145 -0.26 19.61 9.06
CA LYS A 145 0.54 20.22 7.98
C LYS A 145 1.86 20.78 8.50
N THR A 146 1.85 21.29 9.72
CA THR A 146 2.99 21.91 10.40
C THR A 146 3.74 20.93 11.30
N GLY A 147 3.18 19.73 11.52
CA GLY A 147 3.72 18.75 12.47
C GLY A 147 3.31 19.01 13.91
N ALA A 148 2.36 19.91 14.17
CA ALA A 148 1.94 20.32 15.50
C ALA A 148 0.78 19.48 16.07
N ALA A 149 0.50 18.32 15.47
CA ALA A 149 -0.64 17.46 15.81
C ALA A 149 -1.99 18.20 15.69
N GLU A 150 -2.12 19.08 14.70
CA GLU A 150 -3.30 19.91 14.48
C GLU A 150 -4.36 19.30 13.54
N SER A 151 -4.20 18.04 13.16
CA SER A 151 -5.13 17.35 12.26
C SER A 151 -6.46 17.01 12.95
N LYS A 152 -7.53 16.82 12.17
CA LYS A 152 -8.81 16.30 12.69
C LYS A 152 -8.64 14.93 13.35
N ILE A 153 -7.72 14.10 12.85
CA ILE A 153 -7.43 12.80 13.47
C ILE A 153 -6.81 13.03 14.85
N ALA A 154 -5.80 13.91 14.97
CA ALA A 154 -5.15 14.19 16.25
C ALA A 154 -6.10 14.73 17.31
N GLN A 155 -7.09 15.56 16.92
CA GLN A 155 -8.10 16.08 17.84
C GLN A 155 -9.07 15.01 18.38
N ASN A 156 -9.30 13.95 17.62
CA ASN A 156 -10.27 12.89 17.96
C ASN A 156 -9.63 11.57 18.38
N TYR A 157 -8.30 11.46 18.28
CA TYR A 157 -7.59 10.25 18.65
C TYR A 157 -7.31 10.24 20.15
N ALA A 158 -8.07 9.45 20.90
CA ALA A 158 -8.06 9.41 22.36
C ALA A 158 -6.67 9.13 22.98
N LEU A 159 -5.80 8.42 22.26
CA LEU A 159 -4.45 8.10 22.71
C LEU A 159 -3.41 9.19 22.41
N GLY A 160 -3.82 10.27 21.74
CA GLY A 160 -2.99 11.40 21.39
C GLY A 160 -2.05 11.14 20.20
N VAL A 161 -1.72 12.22 19.49
CA VAL A 161 -0.71 12.23 18.42
C VAL A 161 0.43 13.15 18.84
N ALA A 162 1.67 12.71 18.62
CA ALA A 162 2.84 13.50 18.98
C ALA A 162 2.90 14.80 18.15
N ASN A 163 3.04 15.94 18.85
CA ASN A 163 3.44 17.21 18.28
C ASN A 163 4.96 17.15 18.01
N LEU A 164 5.34 17.05 16.74
CA LEU A 164 6.72 16.92 16.30
C LEU A 164 7.57 18.17 16.59
N LYS A 165 6.94 19.30 16.92
CA LYS A 165 7.59 20.57 17.30
C LYS A 165 7.68 20.79 18.81
N ALA A 166 7.13 19.90 19.64
CA ALA A 166 7.27 20.04 21.08
C ALA A 166 8.74 19.89 21.50
N GLU A 167 9.13 20.53 22.61
CA GLU A 167 10.53 20.68 23.04
C GLU A 167 11.27 19.33 23.15
N ASN A 168 10.56 18.30 23.62
CA ASN A 168 11.09 16.94 23.74
C ASN A 168 11.40 16.26 22.39
N TYR A 169 10.89 16.77 21.27
CA TYR A 169 11.13 16.25 19.93
C TYR A 169 12.10 17.08 19.09
N LEU A 170 12.41 18.33 19.46
CA LEU A 170 13.32 19.18 18.68
C LEU A 170 14.74 18.60 18.61
N GLY A 171 15.19 17.95 19.70
CA GLY A 171 16.51 17.35 19.82
C GLY A 171 16.69 15.98 19.15
N ILE A 172 15.63 15.37 18.60
CA ILE A 172 15.74 14.03 18.00
C ILE A 172 16.51 14.06 16.67
N THR A 173 17.27 13.01 16.40
CA THR A 173 18.05 12.86 15.17
C THR A 173 17.17 12.40 14.00
N GLU A 174 17.64 12.60 12.76
CA GLU A 174 16.99 11.99 11.58
C GLU A 174 16.92 10.46 11.71
N GLY A 175 17.94 9.84 12.33
CA GLY A 175 17.94 8.41 12.60
C GLY A 175 16.82 7.97 13.54
N HIS A 176 16.45 8.80 14.52
CA HIS A 176 15.30 8.55 15.39
C HIS A 176 14.02 8.51 14.57
N ILE A 177 13.80 9.52 13.74
CA ILE A 177 12.60 9.62 12.89
C ILE A 177 12.53 8.42 11.93
N PHE A 178 13.64 8.07 11.29
CA PHE A 178 13.72 6.89 10.42
C PHE A 178 13.35 5.59 11.15
N HIS A 179 13.81 5.40 12.38
CA HIS A 179 13.49 4.24 13.20
C HIS A 179 12.00 4.20 13.56
N VAL A 180 11.43 5.32 14.00
CA VAL A 180 10.00 5.44 14.33
C VAL A 180 9.13 5.13 13.11
N ILE A 181 9.47 5.64 11.92
CA ILE A 181 8.72 5.30 10.70
C ILE A 181 8.83 3.80 10.39
N THR A 182 9.97 3.18 10.68
CA THR A 182 10.21 1.76 10.38
C THR A 182 9.45 0.82 11.31
N PHE A 183 9.48 1.05 12.63
CA PHE A 183 8.96 0.12 13.64
C PHE A 183 7.75 0.65 14.43
N GLY A 184 7.39 1.92 14.20
CA GLY A 184 6.41 2.65 15.00
C GLY A 184 6.96 3.02 16.38
N ALA A 185 6.31 3.92 17.10
CA ALA A 185 6.65 4.25 18.49
C ALA A 185 5.39 4.65 19.26
N GLY A 186 5.28 4.17 20.51
CA GLY A 186 4.04 4.30 21.28
C GLY A 186 2.83 3.81 20.47
N ASN A 187 1.85 4.69 20.28
CA ASN A 187 0.61 4.43 19.56
C ASN A 187 0.72 4.56 18.03
N MET A 188 1.87 5.01 17.51
CA MET A 188 2.11 5.07 16.07
C MET A 188 2.47 3.67 15.55
N LEU A 189 1.68 3.16 14.60
CA LEU A 189 1.94 1.91 13.90
C LEU A 189 3.15 2.03 12.96
N PRO A 190 3.83 0.92 12.62
CA PRO A 190 4.94 0.93 11.68
C PRO A 190 4.48 1.26 10.26
N HIS A 191 5.18 2.17 9.58
CA HIS A 191 4.99 2.48 8.16
C HIS A 191 6.05 1.79 7.28
N GLY A 192 6.85 0.88 7.87
CA GLY A 192 7.97 0.23 7.21
C GLY A 192 7.62 -0.71 6.06
N SER A 193 6.35 -1.09 5.88
CA SER A 193 5.84 -1.83 4.72
C SER A 193 5.39 -0.91 3.58
N GLN A 194 5.05 0.35 3.88
CA GLN A 194 4.45 1.30 2.94
C GLN A 194 5.48 2.31 2.40
N VAL A 195 6.45 2.71 3.22
CA VAL A 195 7.45 3.73 2.88
C VAL A 195 8.81 3.07 2.68
N SER A 196 9.48 3.31 1.55
CA SER A 196 10.81 2.76 1.27
C SER A 196 11.88 3.35 2.23
N PRO A 197 13.01 2.66 2.51
CA PRO A 197 14.06 3.21 3.38
C PRO A 197 14.54 4.60 2.97
N ASP A 198 14.71 4.83 1.67
CA ASP A 198 15.06 6.15 1.14
C ASP A 198 14.03 7.22 1.47
N ASP A 199 12.76 6.90 1.25
CA ASP A 199 11.67 7.84 1.46
C ASP A 199 11.51 8.16 2.95
N ARG A 200 11.81 7.21 3.84
CA ARG A 200 11.90 7.48 5.29
C ARG A 200 12.97 8.50 5.62
N TRP A 201 14.13 8.43 4.95
CA TRP A 201 15.19 9.42 5.13
C TRP A 201 14.80 10.80 4.61
N LYS A 202 14.13 10.87 3.47
CA LYS A 202 13.61 12.13 2.92
C LYS A 202 12.53 12.74 3.83
N ILE A 203 11.61 11.92 4.35
CA ILE A 203 10.63 12.36 5.35
C ILE A 203 11.33 12.88 6.60
N ALA A 204 12.35 12.16 7.10
CA ALA A 204 13.11 12.59 8.27
C ALA A 204 13.75 13.97 8.07
N MET A 205 14.33 14.23 6.89
CA MET A 205 14.87 15.55 6.54
C MET A 205 13.79 16.63 6.57
N TYR A 206 12.62 16.36 5.97
CA TYR A 206 11.51 17.31 5.93
C TYR A 206 10.93 17.58 7.32
N VAL A 207 10.81 16.56 8.18
CA VAL A 207 10.39 16.73 9.58
C VAL A 207 11.37 17.63 10.34
N LYS A 208 12.69 17.47 10.15
CA LYS A 208 13.67 18.40 10.74
C LYS A 208 13.49 19.84 10.23
N GLN A 209 13.12 20.02 8.95
CA GLN A 209 12.80 21.33 8.40
C GLN A 209 11.52 21.94 8.99
N LEU A 210 10.52 21.12 9.34
CA LEU A 210 9.32 21.59 10.05
C LEU A 210 9.65 22.02 11.49
N GLN A 211 10.56 21.30 12.15
CA GLN A 211 11.00 21.61 13.50
C GLN A 211 11.82 22.91 13.59
N SER A 212 12.46 23.34 12.52
CA SER A 212 13.26 24.57 12.46
C SER A 212 12.47 25.84 12.12
N LYS A 213 11.17 25.73 11.87
CA LYS A 213 10.26 26.84 11.55
C LYS A 213 9.36 27.14 12.73
#